data_AF-A0A7H8J065-F1
#
_entry.id   AF-A0A7H8J065-F1
#
_cell.length_a   1.000
_cell.length_b   1.000
_cell.length_c   1.000
_cell.angle_alpha   90.00
_cell.angle_beta   90.00
_cell.angle_gamma   90.00
#
_symmetry.space_group_name_H-M   'P 1'
#
loop_
_entity.id
_entity.type
_entity.pdbx_description
1 polymer ?
#
loop_
_entity_poly.entity_id
_entity_poly.type
_entity_poly.pdbx_seq_one_letter_code
_entity_poly.pdbx_strand_id
1 'polypeptide(L)'
;MVQTVGSVPCERFDDLVDQSVKLVRVMTGCQFALGDFALEIAPLRTHGGNMALGEGEEQGVEDSLRLFAEEIGLSFHTVRTYRWVAARWPKNQRQEGVSFEVHRILASAPDAYELIQHPPVNERTGHSEWSGDAAKRAAGWATATPVTAAEKVEAIRDLAQDEAVAAQAACDLLHRPEVAFKAMRDRQARELVNQAQFDQAELVEEGDEEEAWWDENDAGEEDGVVDPVAIVRGFHRAMEFTDLIGVCQGFVAGASRLVPRLRGREFSESQLALVARHLEKIRATADWIETAVSTGKVDLDEALAELLRDR
;
A
#
# COMPACT_ATOMS: atom_id res chain seq x y z
N MET A 1 8.31 40.38 12.51
CA MET A 1 9.49 39.49 12.42
C MET A 1 9.86 39.41 10.95
N VAL A 2 11.11 39.69 10.58
CA VAL A 2 11.55 39.54 9.19
C VAL A 2 11.47 38.06 8.84
N GLN A 3 10.72 37.69 7.81
CA GLN A 3 10.70 36.30 7.34
C GLN A 3 12.08 35.96 6.78
N THR A 4 12.65 34.86 7.27
CA THR A 4 13.97 34.36 6.88
C THR A 4 13.84 32.97 6.30
N VAL A 5 14.60 32.69 5.24
CA VAL A 5 14.76 31.34 4.68
C VAL A 5 16.14 30.86 5.10
N GLY A 6 16.20 29.94 6.07
CA GLY A 6 17.45 29.55 6.71
C GLY A 6 18.15 30.77 7.34
N SER A 7 19.40 31.01 6.95
CA SER A 7 20.23 32.09 7.50
C SER A 7 20.09 33.44 6.77
N VAL A 8 19.25 33.53 5.73
CA VAL A 8 19.12 34.76 4.92
C VAL A 8 17.70 35.34 4.99
N PRO A 9 17.53 36.68 4.92
CA PRO A 9 16.22 37.31 4.73
C PRO A 9 15.58 36.87 3.40
N CYS A 10 14.24 36.83 3.34
CA CYS A 10 13.53 36.42 2.11
C CYS A 10 13.92 37.23 0.87
N GLU A 11 14.02 38.56 0.97
CA GLU A 11 14.42 39.42 -0.17
C GLU A 11 15.80 39.03 -0.71
N ARG A 12 16.74 38.70 0.20
CA ARG A 12 18.08 38.26 -0.20
C ARG A 12 18.06 36.85 -0.80
N PHE A 13 17.17 35.98 -0.33
CA PHE A 13 16.99 34.67 -0.91
C PHE A 13 16.51 34.78 -2.37
N ASP A 14 15.55 35.64 -2.65
CA ASP A 14 15.03 35.85 -4.00
C ASP A 14 16.12 36.40 -4.95
N ASP A 15 16.93 37.37 -4.50
CA ASP A 15 18.12 37.84 -5.25
C ASP A 15 19.11 36.71 -5.58
N LEU A 16 19.35 35.81 -4.61
CA LEU A 16 20.26 34.68 -4.79
C LEU A 16 19.67 33.66 -5.77
N VAL A 17 18.36 33.44 -5.74
CA VAL A 17 17.67 32.59 -6.71
C VAL A 17 17.84 33.16 -8.12
N ASP A 18 17.58 34.45 -8.34
CA ASP A 18 17.71 35.10 -9.64
C ASP A 18 19.14 35.02 -10.20
N GLN A 19 20.14 35.20 -9.34
CA GLN A 19 21.55 35.02 -9.72
C GLN A 19 21.86 33.56 -10.06
N SER A 20 21.33 32.62 -9.28
CA SER A 20 21.55 31.19 -9.47
C SER A 20 20.89 30.69 -10.75
N VAL A 21 19.70 31.18 -11.12
CA VAL A 21 19.01 30.85 -12.38
C VAL A 21 19.89 31.21 -13.58
N LYS A 22 20.58 32.35 -13.54
CA LYS A 22 21.55 32.74 -14.60
C LYS A 22 22.72 31.76 -14.69
N LEU A 23 23.26 31.31 -13.56
CA LEU A 23 24.32 30.30 -13.53
C LEU A 23 23.85 28.95 -14.07
N VAL A 24 22.65 28.50 -13.67
CA VAL A 24 22.03 27.26 -14.15
C VAL A 24 21.81 27.31 -15.66
N ARG A 25 21.45 28.47 -16.22
CA ARG A 25 21.34 28.64 -17.68
C ARG A 25 22.67 28.41 -18.39
N VAL A 26 23.77 28.95 -17.87
CA VAL A 26 25.12 28.70 -18.42
C VAL A 26 25.48 27.22 -18.31
N MET A 27 25.28 26.62 -17.14
CA MET A 27 25.52 25.20 -16.93
C MET A 27 24.74 24.33 -17.91
N THR A 28 23.44 24.63 -18.10
CA THR A 28 22.57 23.90 -19.02
C THR A 28 23.12 23.96 -20.46
N GLY A 29 23.59 25.13 -20.89
CA GLY A 29 24.27 25.29 -22.18
C GLY A 29 25.51 24.41 -22.31
N CYS A 30 26.38 24.41 -21.29
CA CYS A 30 27.57 23.56 -21.27
C CYS A 30 27.23 22.06 -21.30
N GLN A 31 26.24 21.63 -20.54
CA GLN A 31 25.81 20.22 -20.48
C GLN A 31 25.28 19.74 -21.84
N PHE A 32 24.46 20.55 -22.50
CA PHE A 32 23.98 20.25 -23.85
C PHE A 32 25.11 20.25 -24.89
N ALA A 33 26.06 21.19 -24.82
CA ALA A 33 27.20 21.23 -25.73
C ALA A 33 28.09 19.99 -25.60
N LEU A 34 28.39 19.57 -24.37
CA LEU A 34 29.13 18.34 -24.10
C LEU A 34 28.37 17.09 -24.60
N GLY A 35 27.04 17.08 -24.44
CA GLY A 35 26.19 16.03 -25.00
C GLY A 35 26.20 16.00 -26.53
N ASP A 36 26.18 17.15 -27.19
CA ASP A 36 26.28 17.28 -28.64
C ASP A 36 27.65 16.78 -29.14
N PHE A 37 28.75 17.12 -28.48
CA PHE A 37 30.08 16.59 -28.81
C PHE A 37 30.15 15.07 -28.63
N ALA A 38 29.55 14.54 -27.56
CA ALA A 38 29.48 13.10 -27.34
C ALA A 38 28.63 12.38 -28.40
N LEU A 39 27.62 13.04 -28.98
CA LEU A 39 26.84 12.52 -30.11
C LEU A 39 27.60 12.57 -31.43
N GLU A 40 28.43 13.58 -31.63
CA GLU A 40 29.33 13.70 -32.77
C GLU A 40 30.40 12.60 -32.76
N ILE A 41 31.00 12.35 -31.58
CA ILE A 41 31.97 11.26 -31.38
C ILE A 41 31.32 9.89 -31.56
N ALA A 42 30.14 9.69 -30.96
CA ALA A 42 29.42 8.44 -31.03
C ALA A 42 27.92 8.69 -31.22
N PRO A 43 27.36 8.53 -32.43
CA PRO A 43 25.92 8.67 -32.66
C PRO A 43 25.11 7.57 -31.94
N LEU A 44 23.87 7.86 -31.52
CA LEU A 44 22.98 6.82 -30.99
C LEU A 44 22.59 5.86 -32.11
N ARG A 45 22.79 4.56 -31.89
CA ARG A 45 22.39 3.49 -32.80
C ARG A 45 20.96 3.04 -32.44
N THR A 46 20.10 2.81 -33.42
CA THR A 46 18.79 2.17 -33.20
C THR A 46 19.00 0.79 -32.59
N HIS A 47 18.29 0.47 -31.51
CA HIS A 47 18.35 -0.85 -30.88
C HIS A 47 17.88 -1.92 -31.86
N GLY A 48 18.77 -2.83 -32.25
CA GLY A 48 18.44 -4.00 -33.08
C GLY A 48 19.66 -4.63 -33.76
N GLY A 49 20.12 -5.77 -33.22
CA GLY A 49 20.95 -6.75 -33.92
C GLY A 49 22.47 -6.53 -33.86
N ASN A 50 23.21 -7.65 -33.83
CA ASN A 50 24.66 -7.74 -34.05
C ASN A 50 25.02 -7.10 -35.41
N MET A 51 25.29 -5.80 -35.42
CA MET A 51 26.00 -5.18 -36.52
C MET A 51 27.48 -5.52 -36.33
N ALA A 52 28.04 -6.26 -37.29
CA ALA A 52 29.49 -6.38 -37.39
C ALA A 52 30.08 -4.97 -37.43
N LEU A 53 31.01 -4.68 -36.52
CA LEU A 53 31.81 -3.47 -36.56
C LEU A 53 32.35 -3.34 -37.98
N GLY A 54 32.01 -2.25 -38.68
CA GLY A 54 32.53 -2.01 -40.03
C GLY A 54 34.06 -1.96 -39.96
N GLU A 55 34.74 -2.44 -41.00
CA GLU A 55 36.20 -2.33 -41.11
C GLU A 55 36.60 -0.84 -40.96
N GLY A 56 37.06 -0.46 -39.77
CA GLY A 56 37.32 0.93 -39.36
C GLY A 56 36.79 1.32 -37.96
N GLU A 57 35.88 0.56 -37.35
CA GLU A 57 35.40 0.78 -35.96
C GLU A 57 36.20 -0.09 -34.97
N GLU A 58 37.48 0.21 -34.79
CA GLU A 58 38.36 -0.53 -33.85
C GLU A 58 38.05 -0.26 -32.37
N GLN A 59 37.31 0.81 -32.05
CA GLN A 59 36.87 1.14 -30.69
C GLN A 59 35.35 1.08 -30.57
N GLY A 60 34.87 0.42 -29.51
CA GLY A 60 33.45 0.41 -29.18
C GLY A 60 32.96 1.81 -28.78
N VAL A 61 31.65 2.05 -28.96
CA VAL A 61 30.98 3.30 -28.52
C VAL A 61 31.30 3.64 -27.06
N GLU A 62 31.43 2.62 -26.21
CA GLU A 62 31.80 2.80 -24.81
C GLU A 62 33.24 3.29 -24.63
N ASP A 63 34.20 2.75 -25.40
CA ASP A 63 35.62 3.09 -25.28
C ASP A 63 35.88 4.52 -25.73
N SER A 64 35.32 4.94 -26.86
CA SER A 64 35.45 6.32 -27.35
C SER A 64 34.85 7.34 -26.37
N LEU A 65 33.73 7.00 -25.72
CA LEU A 65 33.13 7.87 -24.71
C LEU A 65 33.89 7.88 -23.39
N ARG A 66 34.51 6.76 -23.01
CA ARG A 66 35.36 6.68 -21.82
C ARG A 66 36.62 7.52 -22.00
N LEU A 67 37.27 7.42 -23.17
CA LEU A 67 38.41 8.27 -23.54
C LEU A 67 38.03 9.76 -23.52
N PHE A 68 36.92 10.13 -24.16
CA PHE A 68 36.44 11.51 -24.14
C PHE A 68 36.16 12.01 -22.72
N ALA A 69 35.53 11.20 -21.88
CA ALA A 69 35.23 11.55 -20.50
C ALA A 69 36.51 11.77 -19.66
N GLU A 70 37.52 10.93 -19.84
CA GLU A 70 38.82 11.04 -19.17
C GLU A 70 39.55 12.34 -19.56
N GLU A 71 39.60 12.67 -20.84
CA GLU A 71 40.26 13.89 -21.35
C GLU A 71 39.64 15.19 -20.84
N ILE A 72 38.31 15.21 -20.62
CA ILE A 72 37.60 16.38 -20.08
C ILE A 72 37.41 16.34 -18.56
N GLY A 73 37.89 15.29 -17.89
CA GLY A 73 37.78 15.13 -16.44
C GLY A 73 36.36 14.86 -15.91
N LEU A 74 35.48 14.26 -16.71
CA LEU A 74 34.13 13.86 -16.31
C LEU A 74 34.02 12.33 -16.17
N SER A 75 32.99 11.88 -15.47
CA SER A 75 32.69 10.44 -15.44
C SER A 75 32.07 10.00 -16.78
N PHE A 76 32.38 8.77 -17.22
CA PHE A 76 31.72 8.13 -18.35
C PHE A 76 30.19 8.20 -18.24
N HIS A 77 29.64 7.96 -17.04
CA HIS A 77 28.19 7.99 -16.80
C HIS A 77 27.59 9.39 -17.02
N THR A 78 28.30 10.44 -16.64
CA THR A 78 27.90 11.84 -16.87
C THR A 78 27.83 12.13 -18.36
N VAL A 79 28.91 11.83 -19.09
CA VAL A 79 28.96 12.03 -20.55
C VAL A 79 27.90 11.22 -21.27
N ARG A 80 27.71 9.95 -20.88
CA ARG A 80 26.66 9.08 -21.41
C ARG A 80 25.27 9.66 -21.20
N THR A 81 25.02 10.24 -20.02
CA THR A 81 23.75 10.91 -19.70
C THR A 81 23.56 12.15 -20.56
N TYR A 82 24.58 13.01 -20.67
CA TYR A 82 24.51 14.22 -21.50
C TYR A 82 24.24 13.90 -22.96
N ARG A 83 24.96 12.91 -23.51
CA ARG A 83 24.76 12.39 -24.86
C ARG A 83 23.31 11.94 -25.09
N TRP A 84 22.76 11.14 -24.17
CA TRP A 84 21.40 10.61 -24.30
C TRP A 84 20.34 11.73 -24.25
N VAL A 85 20.46 12.67 -23.31
CA VAL A 85 19.54 13.82 -23.21
C VAL A 85 19.64 14.70 -24.44
N ALA A 86 20.85 15.02 -24.92
CA ALA A 86 21.05 15.82 -26.12
C ALA A 86 20.44 15.17 -27.37
N ALA A 87 20.44 13.84 -27.45
CA ALA A 87 19.85 13.12 -28.57
C ALA A 87 18.31 13.18 -28.55
N ARG A 88 17.75 13.13 -27.34
CA ARG A 88 16.30 13.26 -27.13
C ARG A 88 15.82 14.69 -27.29
N TRP A 89 16.72 15.68 -27.18
CA TRP A 89 16.41 17.09 -27.30
C TRP A 89 17.25 17.76 -28.39
N PRO A 90 16.81 17.69 -29.67
CA PRO A 90 17.41 18.44 -30.76
C PRO A 90 17.50 19.93 -30.45
N LYS A 91 18.49 20.64 -31.01
CA LYS A 91 18.78 22.05 -30.70
C LYS A 91 17.56 22.98 -30.78
N ASN A 92 16.64 22.72 -31.72
CA ASN A 92 15.42 23.50 -31.93
C ASN A 92 14.28 23.16 -30.96
N GLN A 93 14.37 22.06 -30.21
CA GLN A 93 13.36 21.63 -29.24
C GLN A 93 13.75 21.93 -27.79
N ARG A 94 14.97 22.43 -27.56
CA ARG A 94 15.45 22.83 -26.23
C ARG A 94 14.77 24.14 -25.83
N GLN A 95 14.17 24.16 -24.64
CA GLN A 95 13.49 25.35 -24.14
C GLN A 95 14.46 26.25 -23.37
N GLU A 96 14.51 27.53 -23.77
CA GLU A 96 15.30 28.53 -23.05
C GLU A 96 14.70 28.79 -21.65
N GLY A 97 15.56 28.94 -20.65
CA GLY A 97 15.13 29.15 -19.26
C GLY A 97 14.76 27.87 -18.51
N VAL A 98 14.64 26.72 -19.20
CA VAL A 98 14.42 25.42 -18.56
C VAL A 98 15.76 24.73 -18.31
N SER A 99 15.97 24.23 -17.09
CA SER A 99 17.24 23.59 -16.71
C SER A 99 17.46 22.26 -17.44
N PHE A 100 18.73 21.86 -17.55
CA PHE A 100 19.09 20.54 -18.10
C PHE A 100 18.44 19.39 -17.33
N GLU A 101 18.28 19.53 -16.02
CA GLU A 101 17.68 18.49 -15.17
C GLU A 101 16.21 18.22 -15.55
N VAL A 102 15.43 19.28 -15.83
CA VAL A 102 14.05 19.14 -16.30
C VAL A 102 14.01 18.43 -17.66
N HIS A 103 14.89 18.82 -18.59
CA HIS A 103 15.02 18.13 -19.87
C HIS A 103 15.39 16.65 -19.67
N ARG A 104 16.29 16.33 -18.74
CA ARG A 104 16.69 14.96 -18.42
C ARG A 104 15.53 14.13 -17.89
N ILE A 105 14.72 14.68 -17.00
CA ILE A 105 13.54 13.99 -16.44
C ILE A 105 12.49 13.76 -17.53
N LEU A 106 12.16 14.81 -18.30
CA LEU A 106 11.14 14.74 -19.34
C LEU A 106 11.59 13.93 -20.57
N ALA A 107 12.89 13.70 -20.76
CA ALA A 107 13.41 12.96 -21.92
C ALA A 107 12.79 11.55 -22.05
N SER A 108 12.46 10.89 -20.94
CA SER A 108 11.81 9.58 -20.94
C SER A 108 10.31 9.62 -21.22
N ALA A 109 9.68 10.80 -21.20
CA ALA A 109 8.26 10.94 -21.49
C ALA A 109 8.00 10.78 -23.00
N PRO A 110 6.88 10.14 -23.40
CA PRO A 110 6.51 9.99 -24.80
C PRO A 110 6.34 11.34 -25.51
N ASP A 111 5.61 12.26 -24.87
CA ASP A 111 5.23 13.57 -25.42
C ASP A 111 6.10 14.73 -24.87
N ALA A 112 7.38 14.44 -24.61
CA ALA A 112 8.30 15.35 -23.95
C ALA A 112 8.31 16.78 -24.54
N TYR A 113 8.28 16.89 -25.88
CA TYR A 113 8.35 18.17 -26.59
C TYR A 113 7.13 19.07 -26.36
N GLU A 114 5.94 18.49 -26.23
CA GLU A 114 4.72 19.25 -25.92
C GLU A 114 4.68 19.57 -24.44
N LEU A 115 5.01 18.59 -23.58
CA LEU A 115 5.01 18.78 -22.14
C LEU A 115 5.87 19.96 -21.73
N ILE A 116 7.13 20.04 -22.18
CA ILE A 116 8.07 21.08 -21.73
C ILE A 116 7.61 22.51 -22.06
N GLN A 117 6.74 22.69 -23.06
CA GLN A 117 6.21 24.01 -23.45
C GLN A 117 5.11 24.50 -22.49
N HIS A 118 4.56 23.63 -21.67
CA HIS A 118 3.46 23.92 -20.76
C HIS A 118 3.90 23.73 -19.30
N PRO A 119 4.74 24.63 -18.75
CA PRO A 119 5.14 24.56 -17.36
C PRO A 119 3.94 24.71 -16.43
N PRO A 120 3.82 23.86 -15.38
CA PRO A 120 2.74 24.00 -14.40
C PRO A 120 2.95 25.24 -13.53
N VAL A 121 1.87 25.70 -12.91
CA VAL A 121 1.92 26.81 -11.95
C VAL A 121 2.59 26.33 -10.67
N ASN A 122 3.64 27.03 -10.25
CA ASN A 122 4.31 26.78 -8.98
C ASN A 122 3.49 27.42 -7.85
N GLU A 123 3.00 26.63 -6.89
CA GLU A 123 2.18 27.12 -5.78
C GLU A 123 2.88 28.17 -4.91
N ARG A 124 4.21 28.14 -4.84
CA ARG A 124 5.00 29.08 -4.03
C ARG A 124 5.11 30.46 -4.69
N THR A 125 5.36 30.50 -6.01
CA THR A 125 5.64 31.74 -6.74
C THR A 125 4.43 32.24 -7.53
N GLY A 126 3.43 31.39 -7.78
CA GLY A 126 2.29 31.70 -8.65
C GLY A 126 2.64 31.79 -10.14
N HIS A 127 3.92 31.58 -10.50
CA HIS A 127 4.40 31.64 -11.88
C HIS A 127 4.38 30.26 -12.54
N SER A 128 4.21 30.22 -13.86
CA SER A 128 4.27 28.99 -14.64
C SER A 128 5.73 28.63 -14.91
N GLU A 129 6.29 27.76 -14.07
CA GLU A 129 7.72 27.43 -14.06
C GLU A 129 7.96 25.94 -13.81
N TRP A 130 9.00 25.39 -14.44
CA TRP A 130 9.42 24.02 -14.18
C TRP A 130 10.27 23.93 -12.91
N SER A 131 9.81 23.12 -11.96
CA SER A 131 10.63 22.58 -10.88
C SER A 131 11.01 21.12 -11.14
N GLY A 132 11.99 20.59 -10.42
CA GLY A 132 12.36 19.17 -10.50
C GLY A 132 11.17 18.25 -10.19
N ASP A 133 10.40 18.56 -9.15
CA ASP A 133 9.20 17.79 -8.79
C ASP A 133 8.05 17.99 -9.79
N ALA A 134 7.89 19.18 -10.38
CA ALA A 134 6.95 19.40 -11.48
C ALA A 134 7.28 18.52 -12.69
N ALA A 135 8.55 18.46 -13.07
CA ALA A 135 9.00 17.62 -14.19
C ALA A 135 8.80 16.13 -13.88
N LYS A 136 9.15 15.68 -12.67
CA LYS A 136 8.91 14.29 -12.24
C LYS A 136 7.44 13.93 -12.29
N ARG A 137 6.57 14.79 -11.78
CA ARG A 137 5.12 14.62 -11.83
C ARG A 137 4.60 14.50 -13.26
N ALA A 138 5.05 15.37 -14.17
CA ALA A 138 4.68 15.32 -15.59
C ALA A 138 5.20 14.04 -16.28
N ALA A 139 6.34 13.52 -15.85
CA ALA A 139 6.90 12.25 -16.33
C ALA A 139 6.31 11.00 -15.64
N GLY A 140 5.42 11.16 -14.65
CA GLY A 140 4.87 10.05 -13.85
C GLY A 140 5.87 9.42 -12.89
N TRP A 141 6.93 10.12 -12.52
CA TRP A 141 7.95 9.67 -11.56
C TRP A 141 7.59 10.08 -10.13
N ALA A 142 8.09 9.33 -9.15
CA ALA A 142 7.95 9.67 -7.74
C ALA A 142 8.58 11.05 -7.44
N THR A 143 7.79 11.94 -6.84
CA THR A 143 8.22 13.30 -6.46
C THR A 143 8.91 13.28 -5.10
N ALA A 144 9.91 14.15 -4.88
CA ALA A 144 10.53 14.28 -3.57
C ALA A 144 9.60 14.95 -2.56
N THR A 145 8.79 15.90 -3.03
CA THR A 145 7.81 16.62 -2.21
C THR A 145 6.39 16.30 -2.70
N PRO A 146 5.69 15.34 -2.07
CA PRO A 146 4.32 14.98 -2.48
C PRO A 146 3.33 16.08 -2.08
N VAL A 147 2.66 16.66 -3.07
CA VAL A 147 1.68 17.76 -2.87
C VAL A 147 0.26 17.21 -2.94
N THR A 148 -0.04 16.40 -3.95
CA THR A 148 -1.38 15.86 -4.18
C THR A 148 -1.70 14.72 -3.20
N ALA A 149 -2.99 14.46 -2.97
CA ALA A 149 -3.40 13.34 -2.11
C ALA A 149 -2.89 11.99 -2.65
N ALA A 150 -2.91 11.80 -3.96
CA ALA A 150 -2.38 10.59 -4.61
C ALA A 150 -0.87 10.43 -4.37
N GLU A 151 -0.07 11.50 -4.55
CA GLU A 151 1.37 11.46 -4.27
C GLU A 151 1.67 11.16 -2.80
N LYS A 152 0.88 11.72 -1.87
CA LYS A 152 1.03 11.44 -0.45
C LYS A 152 0.73 9.98 -0.11
N VAL A 153 -0.30 9.41 -0.74
CA VAL A 153 -0.63 7.99 -0.59
C VAL A 153 0.49 7.12 -1.15
N GLU A 154 1.06 7.45 -2.31
CA GLU A 154 2.18 6.70 -2.88
C GLU A 154 3.42 6.80 -1.99
N ALA A 155 3.75 7.99 -1.48
CA ALA A 155 4.86 8.16 -0.56
C ALA A 155 4.69 7.36 0.74
N ILE A 156 3.45 7.25 1.25
CA ILE A 156 3.14 6.38 2.40
C ILE A 156 3.35 4.91 2.03
N ARG A 157 2.93 4.49 0.82
CA ARG A 157 3.12 3.12 0.34
C ARG A 157 4.61 2.77 0.21
N ASP A 158 5.42 3.68 -0.33
CA ASP A 158 6.87 3.51 -0.45
C ASP A 158 7.57 3.41 0.91
N LEU A 159 7.05 4.11 1.93
CA LEU A 159 7.55 3.99 3.31
C LEU A 159 7.10 2.70 3.99
N ALA A 160 5.95 2.16 3.59
CA ALA A 160 5.33 0.95 4.15
C ALA A 160 5.57 -0.31 3.30
N GLN A 161 6.77 -0.44 2.70
CA GLN A 161 7.17 -1.64 1.95
C GLN A 161 7.40 -2.85 2.86
N ASP A 162 7.76 -2.62 4.12
CA ASP A 162 7.87 -3.66 5.14
C ASP A 162 6.48 -4.00 5.69
N GLU A 163 6.11 -5.29 5.65
CA GLU A 163 4.76 -5.74 6.05
C GLU A 163 4.46 -5.50 7.53
N ALA A 164 5.45 -5.60 8.42
CA ALA A 164 5.25 -5.34 9.85
C ALA A 164 5.02 -3.84 10.11
N VAL A 165 5.79 -2.98 9.45
CA VAL A 165 5.58 -1.52 9.49
C VAL A 165 4.23 -1.14 8.88
N ALA A 166 3.85 -1.77 7.77
CA ALA A 166 2.58 -1.54 7.10
C ALA A 166 1.39 -1.96 7.98
N ALA A 167 1.46 -3.12 8.63
CA ALA A 167 0.43 -3.61 9.55
C ALA A 167 0.25 -2.66 10.73
N GLN A 168 1.34 -2.22 11.36
CA GLN A 168 1.30 -1.27 12.47
C GLN A 168 0.68 0.07 12.03
N ALA A 169 1.13 0.61 10.89
CA ALA A 169 0.59 1.85 10.34
C ALA A 169 -0.90 1.72 9.99
N ALA A 170 -1.34 0.57 9.46
CA ALA A 170 -2.73 0.29 9.17
C ALA A 170 -3.59 0.29 10.45
N CYS A 171 -3.15 -0.38 11.51
CA CYS A 171 -3.81 -0.35 12.82
C CYS A 171 -3.93 1.08 13.37
N ASP A 172 -2.84 1.84 13.34
CA ASP A 172 -2.82 3.22 13.83
C ASP A 172 -3.74 4.15 13.02
N LEU A 173 -3.85 3.93 11.72
CA LEU A 173 -4.81 4.64 10.87
C LEU A 173 -6.26 4.25 11.19
N LEU A 174 -6.53 2.97 11.43
CA LEU A 174 -7.87 2.46 11.78
C LEU A 174 -8.32 2.86 13.18
N HIS A 175 -7.41 3.20 14.10
CA HIS A 175 -7.77 3.82 15.38
C HIS A 175 -8.50 5.17 15.22
N ARG A 176 -8.48 5.78 14.02
CA ARG A 176 -9.24 6.99 13.70
C ARG A 176 -10.64 6.58 13.17
N PRO A 177 -11.75 6.88 13.89
CA PRO A 177 -13.07 6.35 13.56
C PRO A 177 -13.55 6.64 12.13
N GLU A 178 -13.31 7.85 11.64
CA GLU A 178 -13.67 8.25 10.27
C GLU A 178 -12.86 7.52 9.18
N VAL A 179 -11.61 7.17 9.48
CA VAL A 179 -10.76 6.40 8.55
C VAL A 179 -11.24 4.97 8.51
N ALA A 180 -11.52 4.35 9.66
CA ALA A 180 -12.11 3.01 9.73
C ALA A 180 -13.45 2.93 9.00
N PHE A 181 -14.34 3.89 9.24
CA PHE A 181 -15.64 3.93 8.54
C PHE A 181 -15.49 4.05 7.02
N LYS A 182 -14.57 4.88 6.54
CA LYS A 182 -14.30 5.02 5.10
C LYS A 182 -13.62 3.79 4.51
N ALA A 183 -12.66 3.19 5.21
CA ALA A 183 -11.98 1.97 4.80
C ALA A 183 -12.98 0.80 4.67
N MET A 184 -13.90 0.64 5.63
CA MET A 184 -14.92 -0.42 5.60
C MET A 184 -16.01 -0.21 4.54
N ARG A 185 -16.11 1.00 3.97
CA ARG A 185 -16.97 1.28 2.80
C ARG A 185 -16.29 0.94 1.48
N ASP A 186 -14.96 0.89 1.45
CA ASP A 186 -14.23 0.42 0.29
C ASP A 186 -14.44 -1.10 0.14
N ARG A 187 -14.86 -1.52 -1.06
CA ARG A 187 -15.23 -2.91 -1.30
C ARG A 187 -14.03 -3.84 -1.17
N GLN A 188 -12.89 -3.44 -1.74
CA GLN A 188 -11.70 -4.26 -1.80
C GLN A 188 -11.07 -4.40 -0.41
N ALA A 189 -10.93 -3.30 0.33
CA ALA A 189 -10.44 -3.32 1.71
C ALA A 189 -11.34 -4.20 2.60
N ARG A 190 -12.66 -4.08 2.48
CA ARG A 190 -13.60 -4.92 3.25
C ARG A 190 -13.51 -6.40 2.88
N GLU A 191 -13.40 -6.74 1.60
CA GLU A 191 -13.25 -8.14 1.16
C GLU A 191 -11.96 -8.75 1.72
N LEU A 192 -10.83 -8.02 1.68
CA LEU A 192 -9.55 -8.47 2.23
C LEU A 192 -9.57 -8.63 3.75
N VAL A 193 -10.16 -7.68 4.48
CA VAL A 193 -10.29 -7.80 5.94
C VAL A 193 -11.20 -8.96 6.33
N ASN A 194 -12.32 -9.15 5.62
CA ASN A 194 -13.20 -10.27 5.87
C ASN A 194 -12.49 -11.60 5.62
N GLN A 195 -11.72 -11.71 4.53
CA GLN A 195 -10.92 -12.89 4.24
C GLN A 195 -9.90 -13.14 5.35
N ALA A 196 -9.15 -12.12 5.77
CA ALA A 196 -8.21 -12.25 6.87
C ALA A 196 -8.88 -12.67 8.20
N GLN A 197 -10.13 -12.24 8.45
CA GLN A 197 -10.91 -12.70 9.60
C GLN A 197 -11.28 -14.19 9.51
N PHE A 198 -11.61 -14.68 8.31
CA PHE A 198 -11.87 -16.12 8.10
C PHE A 198 -10.59 -16.94 8.25
N ASP A 199 -9.50 -16.50 7.62
CA ASP A 199 -8.20 -17.18 7.69
C ASP A 199 -7.69 -17.21 9.14
N GLN A 200 -7.91 -16.13 9.91
CA GLN A 200 -7.57 -16.09 11.34
C GLN A 200 -8.43 -17.06 12.17
N ALA A 201 -9.73 -17.19 11.85
CA ALA A 201 -10.60 -18.14 12.55
C ALA A 201 -10.19 -19.59 12.27
N GLU A 202 -9.83 -19.91 11.03
CA GLU A 202 -9.30 -21.23 10.65
C GLU A 202 -7.99 -21.55 11.39
N LEU A 203 -7.06 -20.59 11.48
CA LEU A 203 -5.80 -20.78 12.24
C LEU A 203 -6.01 -20.96 13.75
N VAL A 204 -7.04 -20.32 14.32
CA VAL A 204 -7.40 -20.52 15.74
C VAL A 204 -8.03 -21.90 15.92
N GLU A 205 -8.91 -22.33 15.01
CA GLU A 205 -9.48 -23.69 15.04
C GLU A 205 -8.40 -24.77 14.87
N GLU A 206 -7.45 -24.61 13.94
CA GLU A 206 -6.32 -25.52 13.77
C GLU A 206 -5.35 -25.49 14.96
N GLY A 207 -5.12 -24.32 15.57
CA GLY A 207 -4.28 -24.17 16.76
C GLY A 207 -4.90 -24.77 18.03
N ASP A 208 -6.21 -24.59 18.22
CA ASP A 208 -6.99 -25.21 19.30
C ASP A 208 -7.07 -26.73 19.10
N GLU A 209 -7.17 -27.20 17.85
CA GLU A 209 -7.06 -28.61 17.51
C GLU A 209 -5.65 -29.15 17.81
N GLU A 210 -4.57 -28.51 17.34
CA GLU A 210 -3.20 -28.95 17.66
C GLU A 210 -2.92 -28.95 19.18
N GLU A 211 -3.27 -27.89 19.91
CA GLU A 211 -3.12 -27.85 21.38
C GLU A 211 -3.95 -28.95 22.08
N ALA A 212 -5.17 -29.24 21.63
CA ALA A 212 -5.98 -30.33 22.17
C ALA A 212 -5.38 -31.72 21.89
N TRP A 213 -4.73 -31.91 20.73
CA TRP A 213 -4.03 -33.15 20.37
C TRP A 213 -2.73 -33.37 21.16
N TRP A 214 -2.08 -32.30 21.63
CA TRP A 214 -0.91 -32.39 22.51
C TRP A 214 -1.29 -32.62 23.98
N ASP A 215 -2.47 -32.14 24.44
CA ASP A 215 -2.94 -32.33 25.82
C ASP A 215 -3.52 -33.75 26.07
N GLU A 216 -3.96 -34.47 25.03
CA GLU A 216 -4.42 -35.87 25.15
C GLU A 216 -3.28 -36.90 25.33
N ASN A 217 -2.01 -36.53 25.12
CA ASN A 217 -0.86 -37.44 25.23
C ASN A 217 -0.01 -37.26 26.50
N ASP A 218 -0.35 -36.34 27.40
CA ASP A 218 0.34 -36.18 28.71
C ASP A 218 -0.45 -36.81 29.88
N ALA A 219 -1.14 -37.93 29.63
CA ALA A 219 -1.53 -38.85 30.70
C ALA A 219 -0.30 -39.69 31.09
N GLY A 220 0.55 -39.09 31.92
CA GLY A 220 1.73 -39.70 32.51
C GLY A 220 1.46 -41.09 33.11
N GLU A 221 2.48 -41.93 32.98
CA GLU A 221 2.66 -43.17 33.72
C GLU A 221 2.51 -42.92 35.24
N GLU A 222 1.35 -43.17 35.83
CA GLU A 222 1.26 -43.46 37.27
C GLU A 222 0.26 -44.59 37.56
N ASP A 223 0.80 -45.59 38.26
CA ASP A 223 0.20 -46.85 38.68
C ASP A 223 -1.01 -46.58 39.61
N GLY A 224 -2.23 -46.72 39.10
CA GLY A 224 -3.45 -46.53 39.87
C GLY A 224 -4.70 -46.92 39.10
N VAL A 225 -5.50 -47.83 39.66
CA VAL A 225 -6.74 -48.36 39.08
C VAL A 225 -7.62 -47.22 38.55
N VAL A 226 -7.67 -47.08 37.22
CA VAL A 226 -8.48 -46.07 36.55
C VAL A 226 -9.94 -46.46 36.69
N ASP A 227 -10.74 -45.65 37.38
CA ASP A 227 -12.19 -45.83 37.48
C ASP A 227 -12.82 -45.69 36.08
N PRO A 228 -13.36 -46.77 35.49
CA PRO A 228 -13.94 -46.73 34.14
C PRO A 228 -15.09 -45.72 34.03
N VAL A 229 -15.77 -45.43 35.15
CA VAL A 229 -16.88 -44.48 35.21
C VAL A 229 -16.38 -43.03 35.08
N ALA A 230 -15.17 -42.71 35.53
CA ALA A 230 -14.57 -41.38 35.39
C ALA A 230 -14.17 -41.10 33.93
N ILE A 231 -13.61 -42.10 33.24
CA ILE A 231 -13.30 -42.01 31.80
C ILE A 231 -14.58 -41.81 30.99
N VAL A 232 -15.61 -42.63 31.20
CA VAL A 232 -16.88 -42.53 30.46
C VAL A 232 -17.58 -41.18 30.70
N ARG A 233 -17.49 -40.62 31.92
CA ARG A 233 -18.01 -39.27 32.24
C ARG A 233 -17.16 -38.14 31.67
N GLY A 234 -15.87 -38.36 31.44
CA GLY A 234 -14.98 -37.45 30.71
C GLY A 234 -15.37 -37.39 29.23
N PHE A 235 -15.50 -38.55 28.58
CA PHE A 235 -15.95 -38.67 27.19
C PHE A 235 -17.35 -38.10 26.97
N HIS A 236 -18.30 -38.33 27.88
CA HIS A 236 -19.65 -37.77 27.76
C HIS A 236 -19.65 -36.24 27.85
N ARG A 237 -18.85 -35.65 28.74
CA ARG A 237 -18.75 -34.19 28.88
C ARG A 237 -18.01 -33.55 27.70
N ALA A 238 -17.01 -34.22 27.14
CA ALA A 238 -16.34 -33.78 25.92
C ALA A 238 -17.28 -33.81 24.70
N MET A 239 -18.08 -34.88 24.52
CA MET A 239 -19.08 -34.95 23.45
C MET A 239 -20.18 -33.89 23.60
N GLU A 240 -20.72 -33.68 24.81
CA GLU A 240 -21.75 -32.66 25.06
C GLU A 240 -21.24 -31.24 24.79
N PHE A 241 -19.95 -30.98 25.04
CA PHE A 241 -19.29 -29.73 24.70
C PHE A 241 -19.13 -29.56 23.19
N THR A 242 -18.62 -30.58 22.49
CA THR A 242 -18.49 -30.57 21.03
C THR A 242 -19.84 -30.41 20.33
N ASP A 243 -20.89 -31.05 20.83
CA ASP A 243 -22.26 -30.91 20.30
C ASP A 243 -22.79 -29.48 20.47
N LEU A 244 -22.54 -28.84 21.63
CA LEU A 244 -22.93 -27.44 21.87
C LEU A 244 -22.20 -26.47 20.93
N ILE A 245 -20.90 -26.65 20.73
CA ILE A 245 -20.11 -25.88 19.78
C ILE A 245 -20.63 -26.07 18.35
N GLY A 246 -20.94 -27.31 17.96
CA GLY A 246 -21.53 -27.62 16.65
C GLY A 246 -22.86 -26.90 16.39
N VAL A 247 -23.71 -26.78 17.41
CA VAL A 247 -24.98 -26.03 17.30
C VAL A 247 -24.73 -24.53 17.11
N CYS A 248 -23.81 -23.94 17.88
CA CYS A 248 -23.43 -22.53 17.74
C CYS A 248 -22.85 -22.22 16.35
N GLN A 249 -21.92 -23.04 15.89
CA GLN A 249 -21.31 -22.92 14.56
C GLN A 249 -22.34 -23.08 13.44
N GLY A 250 -23.25 -24.04 13.58
CA GLY A 250 -24.35 -24.25 12.61
C GLY A 250 -25.27 -23.03 12.47
N PHE A 251 -25.58 -22.35 13.58
CA PHE A 251 -26.37 -21.11 13.55
C PHE A 251 -25.62 -19.98 12.84
N VAL A 252 -24.34 -19.75 13.18
CA VAL A 252 -23.50 -18.71 12.58
C VAL A 252 -23.34 -18.93 11.07
N ALA A 253 -22.99 -20.14 10.65
CA ALA A 253 -22.85 -20.50 9.24
C ALA A 253 -24.19 -20.33 8.47
N GLY A 254 -25.31 -20.70 9.09
CA GLY A 254 -26.65 -20.52 8.54
C GLY A 254 -27.01 -19.05 8.32
N ALA A 255 -26.76 -18.20 9.32
CA ALA A 255 -27.02 -16.76 9.26
C ALA A 255 -26.16 -16.09 8.18
N SER A 256 -24.86 -16.38 8.15
CA SER A 256 -23.90 -15.86 7.18
C SER A 256 -24.28 -16.20 5.73
N ARG A 257 -24.91 -17.36 5.50
CA ARG A 257 -25.39 -17.76 4.16
C ARG A 257 -26.72 -17.11 3.76
N LEU A 258 -27.65 -16.93 4.71
CA LEU A 258 -29.03 -16.52 4.42
C LEU A 258 -29.23 -15.01 4.46
N VAL A 259 -28.58 -14.28 5.37
CA VAL A 259 -28.71 -12.83 5.53
C VAL A 259 -28.33 -12.06 4.25
N PRO A 260 -27.24 -12.39 3.52
CA PRO A 260 -26.91 -11.70 2.27
C PRO A 260 -27.98 -11.87 1.17
N ARG A 261 -28.76 -12.96 1.18
CA ARG A 261 -29.83 -13.22 0.20
C ARG A 261 -31.09 -12.36 0.43
N LEU A 262 -31.16 -11.67 1.56
CA LEU A 262 -32.25 -10.75 1.91
C LEU A 262 -32.03 -9.33 1.36
N ARG A 263 -30.87 -9.06 0.75
CA ARG A 263 -30.49 -7.77 0.18
C ARG A 263 -31.51 -7.29 -0.87
N GLY A 264 -31.96 -6.03 -0.73
CA GLY A 264 -32.87 -5.39 -1.68
C GLY A 264 -34.33 -5.82 -1.58
N ARG A 265 -34.71 -6.58 -0.54
CA ARG A 265 -36.10 -6.89 -0.23
C ARG A 265 -36.64 -5.91 0.80
N GLU A 266 -37.83 -5.38 0.56
CA GLU A 266 -38.58 -4.63 1.56
C GLU A 266 -39.35 -5.61 2.44
N PHE A 267 -39.20 -5.47 3.75
CA PHE A 267 -39.89 -6.28 4.74
C PHE A 267 -41.01 -5.45 5.36
N SER A 268 -42.18 -6.07 5.54
CA SER A 268 -43.27 -5.46 6.29
C SER A 268 -42.90 -5.31 7.77
N GLU A 269 -43.52 -4.36 8.47
CA GLU A 269 -43.32 -4.15 9.92
C GLU A 269 -43.59 -5.42 10.73
N SER A 270 -44.56 -6.25 10.32
CA SER A 270 -44.87 -7.53 10.97
C SER A 270 -43.76 -8.57 10.78
N GLN A 271 -43.10 -8.61 9.62
CA GLN A 271 -41.95 -9.47 9.36
C GLN A 271 -40.73 -9.03 10.17
N LEU A 272 -40.49 -7.72 10.26
CA LEU A 272 -39.41 -7.18 11.09
C LEU A 272 -39.65 -7.47 12.58
N ALA A 273 -40.88 -7.30 13.07
CA ALA A 273 -41.25 -7.62 14.44
C ALA A 273 -41.11 -9.13 14.76
N LEU A 274 -41.38 -10.00 13.78
CA LEU A 274 -41.15 -11.44 13.94
C LEU A 274 -39.67 -11.78 14.05
N VAL A 275 -38.83 -11.22 13.17
CA VAL A 275 -37.38 -11.41 13.22
C VAL A 275 -36.79 -10.86 14.53
N ALA A 276 -37.23 -9.68 14.96
CA ALA A 276 -36.79 -9.07 16.22
C ALA A 276 -37.08 -9.97 17.43
N ARG A 277 -38.28 -10.55 17.52
CA ARG A 277 -38.64 -11.51 18.58
C ARG A 277 -37.77 -12.76 18.57
N HIS A 278 -37.47 -13.31 17.39
CA HIS A 278 -36.57 -14.47 17.30
C HIS A 278 -35.14 -14.13 17.69
N LEU A 279 -34.64 -12.94 17.34
CA LEU A 279 -33.31 -12.48 17.75
C LEU A 279 -33.22 -12.26 19.27
N GLU A 280 -34.29 -11.78 19.90
CA GLU A 280 -34.37 -11.64 21.36
C GLU A 280 -34.26 -13.02 22.04
N LYS A 281 -34.95 -14.04 21.52
CA LYS A 281 -34.83 -15.43 21.98
C LYS A 281 -33.41 -15.98 21.84
N ILE A 282 -32.78 -15.72 20.69
CA ILE A 282 -31.41 -16.18 20.43
C ILE A 282 -30.42 -15.53 21.40
N ARG A 283 -30.54 -14.22 21.66
CA ARG A 283 -29.69 -13.52 22.63
C ARG A 283 -29.87 -14.08 24.03
N ALA A 284 -31.12 -14.23 24.48
CA ALA A 284 -31.40 -14.78 25.80
C ALA A 284 -30.86 -16.23 25.97
N THR A 285 -30.91 -17.04 24.91
CA THR A 285 -30.31 -18.39 24.92
C THR A 285 -28.78 -18.34 24.92
N ALA A 286 -28.17 -17.39 24.19
CA ALA A 286 -26.72 -17.20 24.19
C ALA A 286 -26.19 -16.74 25.56
N ASP A 287 -26.86 -15.77 26.19
CA ASP A 287 -26.53 -15.29 27.55
C ASP A 287 -26.64 -16.42 28.58
N TRP A 288 -27.63 -17.32 28.41
CA TRP A 288 -27.76 -18.51 29.24
C TRP A 288 -26.67 -19.53 29.01
N ILE A 289 -26.28 -19.79 27.75
CA ILE A 289 -25.14 -20.66 27.42
C ILE A 289 -23.86 -20.11 28.07
N GLU A 290 -23.60 -18.81 27.95
CA GLU A 290 -22.45 -18.15 28.58
C GLU A 290 -22.48 -18.30 30.10
N THR A 291 -23.64 -18.10 30.74
CA THR A 291 -23.80 -18.27 32.19
C THR A 291 -23.63 -19.72 32.63
N ALA A 292 -24.18 -20.68 31.87
CA ALA A 292 -24.11 -22.11 32.17
C ALA A 292 -22.67 -22.64 32.06
N VAL A 293 -21.93 -22.23 31.03
CA VAL A 293 -20.52 -22.61 30.83
C VAL A 293 -19.62 -21.96 31.87
N SER A 294 -19.84 -20.68 32.20
CA SER A 294 -18.97 -19.95 33.14
C SER A 294 -19.21 -20.30 34.61
N THR A 295 -20.42 -20.71 34.98
CA THR A 295 -20.79 -20.98 36.40
C THR A 295 -21.07 -22.44 36.72
N GLY A 296 -21.21 -23.30 35.71
CA GLY A 296 -21.58 -24.71 35.87
C GLY A 296 -23.03 -24.93 36.34
N LYS A 297 -23.84 -23.87 36.42
CA LYS A 297 -25.26 -23.94 36.79
C LYS A 297 -26.11 -23.93 35.54
N VAL A 298 -26.81 -25.04 35.29
CA VAL A 298 -27.66 -25.25 34.10
C VAL A 298 -29.13 -24.91 34.38
N ASP A 299 -29.43 -24.36 35.56
CA ASP A 299 -30.79 -23.98 35.92
C ASP A 299 -31.27 -22.84 35.02
N LEU A 300 -32.32 -23.10 34.26
CA LEU A 300 -32.96 -22.13 33.37
C LEU A 300 -33.65 -21.07 34.26
N ASP A 301 -33.30 -19.79 34.11
CA ASP A 301 -34.00 -18.75 34.85
C ASP A 301 -35.49 -18.66 34.42
N GLU A 302 -36.34 -18.20 35.34
CA GLU A 302 -37.80 -18.22 35.16
C GLU A 302 -38.24 -17.31 33.98
N ALA A 303 -37.46 -16.29 33.67
CA ALA A 303 -37.68 -15.35 32.56
C ALA A 303 -37.35 -15.95 31.18
N LEU A 304 -36.24 -16.67 31.06
CA LEU A 304 -35.86 -17.42 29.85
C LEU A 304 -36.81 -18.59 29.60
N ALA A 305 -37.26 -19.26 30.66
CA ALA A 305 -38.26 -20.32 30.58
C ALA A 305 -39.58 -19.81 29.99
N GLU A 306 -40.02 -18.61 30.38
CA GLU A 306 -41.23 -17.98 29.87
C GLU A 306 -41.04 -17.53 28.41
N LEU A 307 -39.88 -16.95 28.08
CA LEU A 307 -39.53 -16.47 26.73
C LEU A 307 -39.36 -17.59 25.69
N LEU A 308 -38.95 -18.80 26.12
CA LEU A 308 -38.90 -20.00 25.29
C LEU A 308 -40.26 -20.72 25.15
N ARG A 309 -41.18 -20.54 26.10
CA ARG A 309 -42.53 -21.13 26.08
C ARG A 309 -43.54 -20.32 25.26
N ASP A 310 -43.34 -19.01 25.15
CA ASP A 310 -44.25 -18.13 24.40
C ASP A 310 -44.17 -18.44 22.90
N ARG A 311 -45.19 -19.12 22.37
CA ARG A 311 -45.25 -19.71 21.02
C ARG A 311 -45.98 -18.81 20.03
#